data_AF-A0A7E5WK39-F1
#
_entry.id   AF-A0A7E5WK39-F1
#
_cell.length_a   1.000
_cell.length_b   1.000
_cell.length_c   1.000
_cell.angle_alpha   90.00
_cell.angle_beta   90.00
_cell.angle_gamma   90.00
#
_symmetry.space_group_name_H-M   'P 1'
#
loop_
_entity.id
_entity.type
_entity.pdbx_description
1 polymer ?
#
loop_
_entity_poly.entity_id
_entity_poly.type
_entity_poly.pdbx_seq_one_letter_code
_entity_poly.pdbx_strand_id
1 'polypeptide(L)'
;MPDLFETLNLTGYNLESYYTSIISASLEDLNVVDLPKPEILELIKPQDYAKISADLFIKLDDQTLTTLLKWPLSIDTSMTEMGMCHVLNSNVAVFDDPTKWSDSTVAYAKKNIELSLHDIDYFVQIVNYAEAYKVYTLSPDEVILSGAASLTFDTEGFLSFGVQITSTRASEDIKYIPLHLRKCRFYYETTSKRYSIYSYNRCLLECRINMILKLCGCIPHFYKPLDSERICSLAELECVFEYKREILKLSASNDTMEKFGNTNDIPRSFRECGCLGNCEEDVFTNDHETFLPQETMNRLSVSVSAFPKVRVKREIIFSFSDFFLRSGGVVNLCIGTSVISIMELLLIALRILIYEIMQMVKGVWRRSQKPRPTCNKKII
;
A
#
# COMPACT_ATOMS: atom_id res chain seq x y z
N MET A 1 -10.20 31.02 20.05
CA MET A 1 -8.85 31.61 20.13
C MET A 1 -8.83 32.61 21.27
N PRO A 2 -8.23 32.30 22.43
CA PRO A 2 -7.82 33.33 23.38
C PRO A 2 -6.57 34.05 22.85
N ASP A 3 -6.39 35.31 23.26
CA ASP A 3 -5.55 36.36 22.67
C ASP A 3 -4.15 35.93 22.18
N LEU A 4 -3.98 36.05 20.85
CA LEU A 4 -2.80 35.65 20.08
C LEU A 4 -1.62 36.65 20.21
N PHE A 5 -1.91 37.91 20.56
CA PHE A 5 -0.91 38.99 20.71
C PHE A 5 -0.15 38.97 22.04
N GLU A 6 -0.57 38.15 23.01
CA GLU A 6 -0.04 38.17 24.38
C GLU A 6 1.30 37.40 24.50
N THR A 7 1.56 36.43 23.61
CA THR A 7 2.74 35.55 23.68
C THR A 7 4.05 36.25 23.29
N LEU A 8 4.02 37.16 22.31
CA LEU A 8 5.20 37.92 21.86
C LEU A 8 5.72 38.86 22.97
N ASN A 9 4.81 39.47 23.72
CA ASN A 9 5.15 40.40 24.81
C ASN A 9 5.66 39.68 26.08
N LEU A 10 5.29 38.41 26.30
CA LEU A 10 5.66 37.65 27.50
C LEU A 10 6.93 36.81 27.33
N THR A 11 7.19 36.30 26.12
CA THR A 11 8.32 35.39 25.86
C THR A 11 9.43 36.00 25.00
N GLY A 12 9.14 37.10 24.28
CA GLY A 12 10.07 37.69 23.31
C GLY A 12 10.19 36.91 21.99
N TYR A 13 9.40 35.84 21.80
CA TYR A 13 9.46 34.97 20.63
C TYR A 13 8.09 34.86 19.94
N ASN A 14 8.08 34.81 18.61
CA ASN A 14 6.86 34.58 17.81
C ASN A 14 6.58 33.07 17.71
N LEU A 15 5.95 32.52 18.76
CA LEU A 15 5.54 31.11 18.82
C LEU A 15 4.50 30.76 17.76
N GLU A 16 3.67 31.71 17.34
CA GLU A 16 2.65 31.53 16.32
C GLU A 16 3.28 31.16 14.97
N SER A 17 4.29 31.91 14.54
CA SER A 17 5.04 31.59 13.31
C SER A 17 5.62 30.18 13.37
N TYR A 18 6.09 29.73 14.53
CA TYR A 18 6.66 28.40 14.69
C TYR A 18 5.60 27.29 14.55
N TYR A 19 4.44 27.44 15.19
CA TYR A 19 3.33 26.49 15.04
C TYR A 19 2.82 26.46 13.59
N THR A 20 2.70 27.61 12.96
CA THR A 20 2.29 27.70 11.54
C THR A 20 3.29 27.01 10.63
N SER A 21 4.60 27.15 10.85
CA SER A 21 5.62 26.40 10.09
C SER A 21 5.55 24.89 10.32
N ILE A 22 5.22 24.41 11.52
CA ILE A 22 5.00 22.98 11.77
C ILE A 22 3.77 22.48 11.00
N ILE A 23 2.64 23.18 11.10
CA ILE A 23 1.37 22.73 10.52
C ILE A 23 1.40 22.76 8.99
N SER A 24 2.05 23.77 8.41
CA SER A 24 2.16 23.97 6.96
C SER A 24 3.25 23.11 6.30
N ALA A 25 4.18 22.55 7.09
CA ALA A 25 5.25 21.72 6.55
C ALA A 25 4.71 20.38 6.03
N SER A 26 4.58 20.30 4.71
CA SER A 26 4.20 19.10 3.97
C SER A 26 5.22 18.83 2.87
N LEU A 27 5.28 17.59 2.36
CA LEU A 27 6.17 17.29 1.23
C LEU A 27 5.76 18.10 -0.02
N GLU A 28 4.47 18.35 -0.20
CA GLU A 28 3.95 19.16 -1.30
C GLU A 28 4.34 20.65 -1.19
N ASP A 29 4.21 21.25 0.00
CA ASP A 29 4.36 22.70 0.22
C ASP A 29 5.68 23.11 0.86
N LEU A 30 6.62 22.19 1.04
CA LEU A 30 7.93 22.43 1.69
C LEU A 30 8.72 23.63 1.12
N ASN A 31 8.41 24.08 -0.10
CA ASN A 31 9.08 25.20 -0.77
C ASN A 31 8.59 26.57 -0.27
N VAL A 32 7.42 26.61 0.38
CA VAL A 32 6.68 27.83 0.74
C VAL A 32 6.79 28.12 2.24
N VAL A 33 7.33 27.19 3.03
CA VAL A 33 7.44 27.33 4.47
C VAL A 33 8.63 28.21 4.83
N ASP A 34 8.36 29.40 5.37
CA ASP A 34 9.38 30.22 6.01
C ASP A 34 9.88 29.50 7.28
N LEU A 35 11.13 29.03 7.25
CA LEU A 35 11.75 28.37 8.39
C LEU A 35 12.05 29.41 9.48
N PRO A 36 11.58 29.20 10.72
CA PRO A 36 11.82 30.12 11.81
C PRO A 36 13.32 30.19 12.17
N LYS A 37 13.75 31.32 12.74
CA LYS A 37 15.15 31.53 13.14
C LYS A 37 15.63 30.46 14.15
N PRO A 38 16.91 30.05 14.10
CA PRO A 38 17.49 28.96 14.90
C PRO A 38 17.24 29.04 16.41
N GLU A 39 17.09 30.24 16.96
CA GLU A 39 16.90 30.46 18.41
C GLU A 39 15.55 29.96 18.95
N ILE A 40 14.52 29.77 18.10
CA ILE A 40 13.19 29.24 18.50
C ILE A 40 13.13 27.71 18.35
N LEU A 41 14.05 27.12 17.58
CA LEU A 41 14.02 25.70 17.20
C LEU A 41 14.25 24.71 18.36
N GLU A 42 14.74 25.16 19.52
CA GLU A 42 15.04 24.28 20.67
C GLU A 42 13.87 24.09 21.66
N LEU A 43 12.79 24.88 21.58
CA LEU A 43 11.70 24.81 22.57
C LEU A 43 10.79 23.58 22.40
N ILE A 44 10.55 23.14 21.17
CA ILE A 44 9.61 22.06 20.85
C ILE A 44 10.36 20.90 20.24
N LYS A 45 10.21 19.72 20.84
CA LYS A 45 10.86 18.51 20.38
C LYS A 45 10.24 18.03 19.06
N PRO A 46 11.05 17.61 18.07
CA PRO A 46 10.52 17.12 16.80
C PRO A 46 9.55 15.96 16.91
N GLN A 47 9.64 15.15 17.98
CA GLN A 47 8.70 14.05 18.23
C GLN A 47 7.25 14.53 18.44
N ASP A 48 7.06 15.76 18.90
CA ASP A 48 5.74 16.30 19.23
C ASP A 48 5.08 16.99 18.02
N TYR A 49 5.83 17.28 16.95
CA TYR A 49 5.33 18.03 15.79
C TYR A 49 4.06 17.43 15.18
N ALA A 50 4.02 16.11 14.96
CA ALA A 50 2.87 15.45 14.36
C ALA A 50 1.61 15.54 15.24
N LYS A 51 1.78 15.42 16.55
CA LYS A 51 0.70 15.52 17.52
C LYS A 51 0.18 16.94 17.64
N ILE A 52 1.10 17.92 17.68
CA ILE A 52 0.77 19.36 17.66
C ILE A 52 -0.05 19.70 16.42
N SER A 53 0.38 19.24 15.23
CA SER A 53 -0.36 19.43 13.99
C SER A 53 -1.77 18.83 14.06
N ALA A 54 -1.92 17.64 14.65
CA ALA A 54 -3.22 16.99 14.78
C ALA A 54 -4.15 17.67 15.81
N ASP A 55 -3.59 18.18 16.91
CA ASP A 55 -4.35 18.86 17.97
C ASP A 55 -4.81 20.26 17.53
N LEU A 56 -4.01 20.94 16.69
CA LEU A 56 -4.34 22.27 16.14
C LEU A 56 -5.17 22.19 14.84
N PHE A 57 -5.32 21.01 14.24
CA PHE A 57 -6.11 20.83 13.03
C PHE A 57 -7.59 21.05 13.30
N ILE A 58 -8.21 21.94 12.53
CA ILE A 58 -9.64 22.23 12.61
C ILE A 58 -10.40 20.96 12.21
N LYS A 59 -11.30 20.49 13.08
CA LYS A 59 -12.12 19.32 12.80
C LYS A 59 -13.45 19.74 12.18
N LEU A 60 -13.86 19.04 11.11
CA LEU A 60 -15.22 19.13 10.59
C LEU A 60 -16.23 18.80 11.70
N ASP A 61 -17.20 19.68 11.91
CA ASP A 61 -18.36 19.42 12.78
C ASP A 61 -19.48 18.76 11.96
N ASP A 62 -20.30 17.92 12.59
CA ASP A 62 -21.40 17.18 11.94
C ASP A 62 -22.42 18.12 11.27
N GLN A 63 -22.49 19.39 11.69
CA GLN A 63 -23.36 20.42 11.08
C GLN A 63 -22.90 20.88 9.70
N THR A 64 -21.63 20.65 9.33
CA THR A 64 -21.05 21.08 8.05
C THR A 64 -21.29 20.08 6.91
N LEU A 65 -21.71 18.86 7.24
CA LEU A 65 -21.92 17.77 6.32
C LEU A 65 -23.42 17.47 6.16
N THR A 66 -23.91 17.55 4.93
CA THR A 66 -25.29 17.15 4.58
C THR A 66 -25.24 15.98 3.60
N THR A 67 -25.89 14.88 3.96
CA THR A 67 -26.12 13.72 3.07
C THR A 67 -27.61 13.56 2.84
N LEU A 68 -28.02 13.24 1.61
CA LEU A 68 -29.44 13.15 1.25
C LEU A 68 -30.16 11.97 1.95
N LEU A 69 -29.43 11.01 2.53
CA LEU A 69 -30.00 9.71 2.94
C LEU A 69 -29.67 9.24 4.37
N LYS A 70 -29.19 10.10 5.30
CA LYS A 70 -28.80 9.70 6.68
C LYS A 70 -27.86 8.46 6.73
N TRP A 71 -27.06 8.21 5.70
CA TRP A 71 -26.03 7.16 5.79
C TRP A 71 -24.92 7.66 6.72
N PRO A 72 -24.43 6.83 7.65
CA PRO A 72 -23.31 7.20 8.50
C PRO A 72 -22.04 7.24 7.64
N LEU A 73 -21.63 8.44 7.24
CA LEU A 73 -20.36 8.68 6.56
C LEU A 73 -19.27 8.83 7.63
N SER A 74 -18.20 8.02 7.55
CA SER A 74 -17.05 8.23 8.43
C SER A 74 -16.24 9.44 7.98
N ILE A 75 -15.88 10.30 8.92
CA ILE A 75 -14.96 11.41 8.73
C ILE A 75 -13.78 11.15 9.65
N ASP A 76 -12.63 10.86 9.05
CA ASP A 76 -11.40 10.64 9.76
C ASP A 76 -10.41 11.77 9.47
N THR A 77 -9.51 12.04 10.40
CA THR A 77 -8.35 12.91 10.19
C THR A 77 -7.13 12.05 9.93
N SER A 78 -6.30 12.44 8.97
CA SER A 78 -5.11 11.69 8.58
C SER A 78 -3.97 12.65 8.27
N MET A 79 -2.77 12.31 8.70
CA MET A 79 -1.54 13.01 8.32
C MET A 79 -1.02 12.43 6.99
N THR A 80 -0.87 13.30 6.00
CA THR A 80 -0.48 12.93 4.63
C THR A 80 0.74 13.72 4.17
N GLU A 81 1.23 13.43 2.97
CA GLU A 81 2.30 14.22 2.34
C GLU A 81 1.88 15.66 1.97
N MET A 82 0.58 15.99 2.09
CA MET A 82 0.02 17.35 1.96
C MET A 82 -0.29 18.00 3.32
N GLY A 83 0.11 17.37 4.43
CA GLY A 83 -0.22 17.80 5.78
C GLY A 83 -1.47 17.12 6.33
N MET A 84 -2.10 17.74 7.32
CA MET A 84 -3.33 17.23 7.93
C MET A 84 -4.51 17.36 6.97
N CYS A 85 -5.24 16.27 6.77
CA CYS A 85 -6.37 16.20 5.84
C CYS A 85 -7.60 15.55 6.49
N HIS A 86 -8.78 15.94 6.01
CA HIS A 86 -10.00 15.19 6.24
C HIS A 86 -10.17 14.12 5.18
N VAL A 87 -10.43 12.90 5.63
CA VAL A 87 -10.66 11.75 4.75
C VAL A 87 -12.05 11.22 5.01
N LEU A 88 -12.88 11.29 3.98
CA LEU A 88 -14.26 10.80 4.02
C LEU A 88 -14.27 9.33 3.61
N ASN A 89 -15.00 8.48 4.34
CA ASN A 89 -15.31 7.10 3.97
C ASN A 89 -14.08 6.18 3.77
N SER A 90 -13.00 6.39 4.54
CA SER A 90 -11.80 5.55 4.46
C SER A 90 -11.83 4.38 5.45
N ASN A 91 -11.21 3.27 5.07
CA ASN A 91 -10.96 2.13 5.96
C ASN A 91 -9.60 2.22 6.64
N VAL A 92 -8.70 3.08 6.15
CA VAL A 92 -7.27 3.09 6.52
C VAL A 92 -6.75 4.44 7.01
N ALA A 93 -7.50 5.53 6.85
CA ALA A 93 -7.08 6.87 7.28
C ALA A 93 -6.71 6.93 8.77
N VAL A 94 -7.40 6.14 9.60
CA VAL A 94 -7.16 6.02 11.05
C VAL A 94 -5.73 5.62 11.41
N PHE A 95 -5.03 4.88 10.54
CA PHE A 95 -3.65 4.44 10.80
C PHE A 95 -2.63 5.57 10.68
N ASP A 96 -2.99 6.61 9.94
CA ASP A 96 -2.14 7.76 9.64
C ASP A 96 -2.51 8.96 10.51
N ASP A 97 -3.45 8.82 11.46
CA ASP A 97 -3.78 9.82 12.49
C ASP A 97 -2.69 9.85 13.59
N PRO A 98 -1.94 10.96 13.75
CA PRO A 98 -0.87 11.06 14.74
C PRO A 98 -1.32 10.79 16.17
N THR A 99 -2.58 11.09 16.50
CA THR A 99 -3.12 10.86 17.85
C THR A 99 -3.33 9.37 18.16
N LYS A 100 -3.33 8.51 17.13
CA LYS A 100 -3.60 7.07 17.21
C LYS A 100 -2.39 6.21 16.89
N TRP A 101 -1.23 6.78 16.55
CA TRP A 101 -0.05 6.00 16.16
C TRP A 101 0.45 5.02 17.23
N SER A 102 0.26 5.35 18.50
CA SER A 102 0.62 4.50 19.65
C SER A 102 -0.49 3.52 20.08
N ASP A 103 -1.67 3.60 19.48
CA ASP A 103 -2.82 2.78 19.86
C ASP A 103 -2.80 1.43 19.12
N SER A 104 -2.45 0.37 19.85
CA SER A 104 -2.42 -0.99 19.31
C SER A 104 -3.81 -1.61 19.10
N THR A 105 -4.88 -0.94 19.56
CA THR A 105 -6.26 -1.43 19.39
C THR A 105 -6.84 -1.09 18.01
N VAL A 106 -6.21 -0.16 17.29
CA VAL A 106 -6.62 0.24 15.95
C VAL A 106 -6.36 -0.93 14.99
N ALA A 107 -7.46 -1.53 14.53
CA ALA A 107 -7.45 -2.62 13.57
C ALA A 107 -8.14 -2.20 12.27
N TYR A 108 -7.82 -2.91 11.19
CA TYR A 108 -8.49 -2.70 9.91
C TYR A 108 -9.98 -2.98 10.09
N ALA A 109 -10.81 -2.03 9.68
CA ALA A 109 -12.25 -2.17 9.73
C ALA A 109 -12.82 -1.63 8.42
N LYS A 110 -13.58 -2.48 7.72
CA LYS A 110 -14.34 -2.07 6.56
C LYS A 110 -15.54 -1.26 7.02
N LYS A 111 -15.39 0.06 7.07
CA LYS A 111 -16.42 1.02 7.50
C LYS A 111 -17.03 1.79 6.33
N ASN A 112 -16.46 1.62 5.14
CA ASN A 112 -16.91 2.34 3.96
C ASN A 112 -18.35 1.98 3.57
N ILE A 113 -19.10 2.98 3.13
CA ILE A 113 -20.47 2.80 2.60
C ILE A 113 -20.42 1.94 1.33
N GLU A 114 -21.39 1.02 1.21
CA GLU A 114 -21.64 0.26 -0.01
C GLU A 114 -22.92 0.77 -0.67
N LEU A 115 -22.76 1.40 -1.83
CA LEU A 115 -23.88 1.93 -2.62
C LEU A 115 -24.34 0.91 -3.65
N SER A 116 -25.66 0.79 -3.83
CA SER A 116 -26.28 -0.01 -4.89
C SER A 116 -26.63 0.84 -6.11
N LEU A 117 -26.96 0.19 -7.23
CA LEU A 117 -27.50 0.88 -8.43
C LEU A 117 -28.79 1.65 -8.15
N HIS A 118 -29.49 1.34 -7.06
CA HIS A 118 -30.68 2.06 -6.61
C HIS A 118 -30.37 3.38 -5.89
N ASP A 119 -29.12 3.59 -5.48
CA ASP A 119 -28.66 4.78 -4.75
C ASP A 119 -28.02 5.81 -5.70
N ILE A 120 -28.51 5.90 -6.94
CA ILE A 120 -27.89 6.71 -8.00
C ILE A 120 -27.87 8.21 -7.69
N ASP A 121 -28.81 8.67 -6.87
CA ASP A 121 -28.94 10.07 -6.44
C ASP A 121 -28.11 10.39 -5.18
N TYR A 122 -27.21 9.49 -4.76
CA TYR A 122 -26.36 9.72 -3.60
C TYR A 122 -25.37 10.86 -3.86
N PHE A 123 -25.40 11.86 -2.98
CA PHE A 123 -24.39 12.89 -2.91
C PHE A 123 -23.99 13.20 -1.47
N VAL A 124 -22.76 13.69 -1.33
CA VAL A 124 -22.22 14.27 -0.11
C VAL A 124 -22.02 15.74 -0.35
N GLN A 125 -22.47 16.58 0.57
CA GLN A 125 -22.31 18.01 0.46
C GLN A 125 -21.66 18.59 1.71
N ILE A 126 -20.61 19.37 1.50
CA ILE A 126 -19.88 20.13 2.51
C ILE A 126 -20.17 21.61 2.27
N VAL A 127 -20.58 22.32 3.30
CA VAL A 127 -20.95 23.75 3.22
C VAL A 127 -20.12 24.56 4.18
N ASN A 128 -19.55 25.67 3.67
CA ASN A 128 -18.88 26.71 4.44
C ASN A 128 -17.78 26.21 5.39
N TYR A 129 -17.02 25.18 4.96
CA TYR A 129 -15.91 24.66 5.75
C TYR A 129 -14.61 25.46 5.54
N ALA A 130 -14.29 25.76 4.29
CA ALA A 130 -13.07 26.49 3.93
C ALA A 130 -13.30 27.44 2.75
N GLU A 131 -12.46 28.47 2.66
CA GLU A 131 -12.43 29.45 1.55
C GLU A 131 -11.96 28.82 0.23
N ALA A 132 -11.08 27.80 0.33
CA ALA A 132 -10.58 27.02 -0.80
C ALA A 132 -10.63 25.52 -0.48
N TYR A 133 -10.90 24.70 -1.49
CA TYR A 133 -10.88 23.25 -1.37
C TYR A 133 -9.85 22.63 -2.31
N LYS A 134 -9.06 21.70 -1.78
CA LYS A 134 -8.21 20.81 -2.55
C LYS A 134 -8.66 19.38 -2.30
N VAL A 135 -9.33 18.80 -3.30
CA VAL A 135 -10.00 17.49 -3.18
C VAL A 135 -9.22 16.44 -3.95
N TYR A 136 -9.01 15.30 -3.31
CA TYR A 136 -8.39 14.12 -3.89
C TYR A 136 -9.35 12.95 -3.86
N THR A 137 -9.46 12.22 -4.97
CA THR A 137 -10.25 10.99 -5.07
C THR A 137 -9.34 9.78 -4.99
N LEU A 138 -9.65 8.87 -4.07
CA LEU A 138 -8.81 7.71 -3.76
C LEU A 138 -9.65 6.49 -3.36
N SER A 139 -9.05 5.31 -3.45
CA SER A 139 -9.68 4.06 -3.01
C SER A 139 -9.79 4.02 -1.47
N PRO A 140 -10.85 3.44 -0.89
CA PRO A 140 -11.02 3.38 0.57
C PRO A 140 -9.84 2.78 1.36
N ASP A 141 -9.08 1.90 0.70
CA ASP A 141 -7.93 1.18 1.27
C ASP A 141 -6.57 1.77 0.86
N GLU A 142 -6.56 2.92 0.17
CA GLU A 142 -5.35 3.61 -0.29
C GLU A 142 -5.06 4.87 0.52
N VAL A 143 -3.82 5.34 0.41
CA VAL A 143 -3.37 6.65 0.90
C VAL A 143 -3.00 7.54 -0.26
N ILE A 144 -3.14 8.83 -0.07
CA ILE A 144 -2.75 9.82 -1.07
C ILE A 144 -1.23 10.05 -1.05
N LEU A 145 -0.66 10.23 -2.23
CA LEU A 145 0.76 10.53 -2.42
C LEU A 145 0.90 11.92 -3.05
N SER A 146 1.94 12.65 -2.69
CA SER A 146 2.34 13.87 -3.38
C SER A 146 2.58 13.59 -4.86
N GLY A 147 2.06 14.48 -5.69
CA GLY A 147 2.03 14.36 -7.15
C GLY A 147 0.74 13.73 -7.69
N ALA A 148 -0.20 13.31 -6.83
CA ALA A 148 -1.53 12.93 -7.26
C ALA A 148 -2.30 14.13 -7.82
N ALA A 149 -3.16 13.89 -8.81
CA ALA A 149 -4.02 14.92 -9.36
C ALA A 149 -5.06 15.35 -8.31
N SER A 150 -5.16 16.65 -8.09
CA SER A 150 -6.15 17.27 -7.20
C SER A 150 -7.14 18.11 -7.99
N LEU A 151 -8.36 18.20 -7.48
CA LEU A 151 -9.34 19.20 -7.89
C LEU A 151 -9.21 20.40 -6.93
N THR A 152 -8.82 21.55 -7.46
CA THR A 152 -8.58 22.79 -6.67
C THR A 152 -9.61 23.86 -6.99
N PHE A 153 -10.10 24.54 -5.96
CA PHE A 153 -11.08 25.62 -6.08
C PHE A 153 -10.70 26.77 -5.15
N ASP A 154 -10.45 27.94 -5.73
CA ASP A 154 -9.91 29.12 -5.05
C ASP A 154 -10.94 30.28 -4.96
N THR A 155 -12.20 30.05 -5.33
CA THR A 155 -13.26 31.07 -5.35
C THR A 155 -14.57 30.57 -4.77
N GLU A 156 -15.39 31.51 -4.28
CA GLU A 156 -16.70 31.17 -3.75
C GLU A 156 -17.63 30.61 -4.82
N GLY A 157 -18.20 29.44 -4.53
CA GLY A 157 -19.06 28.78 -5.49
C GLY A 157 -19.52 27.39 -5.10
N PHE A 158 -20.34 26.86 -5.99
CA PHE A 158 -20.80 25.49 -5.97
C PHE A 158 -19.93 24.64 -6.89
N LEU A 159 -19.19 23.70 -6.29
CA LEU A 159 -18.55 22.63 -7.03
C LEU A 159 -19.42 21.38 -6.98
N SER A 160 -19.69 20.79 -8.13
CA SER A 160 -20.14 19.42 -8.25
C SER A 160 -19.18 18.63 -9.11
N PHE A 161 -18.71 17.49 -8.63
CA PHE A 161 -18.02 16.54 -9.49
C PHE A 161 -18.58 15.13 -9.36
N GLY A 162 -18.61 14.46 -10.51
CA GLY A 162 -19.00 13.07 -10.66
C GLY A 162 -17.80 12.15 -10.54
N VAL A 163 -17.93 11.08 -9.77
CA VAL A 163 -16.91 10.02 -9.71
C VAL A 163 -17.40 8.76 -10.43
N GLN A 164 -16.55 8.23 -11.29
CA GLN A 164 -16.71 6.93 -11.92
C GLN A 164 -15.81 5.90 -11.24
N ILE A 165 -16.31 4.66 -11.10
CA ILE A 165 -15.62 3.60 -10.38
C ILE A 165 -15.25 2.47 -11.35
N THR A 166 -14.02 1.97 -11.26
CA THR A 166 -13.59 0.71 -11.87
C THR A 166 -13.19 -0.28 -10.78
N SER A 167 -13.86 -1.42 -10.73
CA SER A 167 -13.67 -2.43 -9.69
C SER A 167 -12.90 -3.63 -10.22
N THR A 168 -11.84 -4.02 -9.52
CA THR A 168 -11.07 -5.24 -9.77
C THR A 168 -11.18 -6.18 -8.58
N ARG A 169 -11.53 -7.44 -8.83
CA ARG A 169 -11.62 -8.49 -7.80
C ARG A 169 -10.80 -9.71 -8.17
N ALA A 170 -10.24 -10.37 -7.16
CA ALA A 170 -9.54 -11.63 -7.34
C ALA A 170 -10.46 -12.80 -7.00
N SER A 171 -10.34 -13.90 -7.74
CA SER A 171 -10.91 -15.18 -7.32
C SER A 171 -10.21 -15.70 -6.06
N GLU A 172 -10.90 -16.52 -5.28
CA GLU A 172 -10.36 -17.06 -4.03
C GLU A 172 -9.11 -17.91 -4.26
N ASP A 173 -9.03 -18.63 -5.38
CA ASP A 173 -7.91 -19.50 -5.70
C ASP A 173 -6.58 -18.74 -5.84
N ILE A 174 -6.62 -17.46 -6.23
CA ILE A 174 -5.42 -16.60 -6.36
C ILE A 174 -4.72 -16.40 -5.01
N LYS A 175 -5.44 -16.53 -3.89
CA LYS A 175 -4.86 -16.41 -2.55
C LYS A 175 -3.77 -17.45 -2.30
N TYR A 176 -3.92 -18.64 -2.88
CA TYR A 176 -2.98 -19.76 -2.73
C TYR A 176 -1.83 -19.73 -3.75
N ILE A 177 -1.88 -18.83 -4.73
CA ILE A 177 -0.83 -18.70 -5.75
C ILE A 177 0.33 -17.87 -5.19
N PRO A 178 1.58 -18.36 -5.31
CA PRO A 178 2.73 -17.64 -4.79
C PRO A 178 2.92 -16.30 -5.50
N LEU A 179 3.47 -15.33 -4.76
CA LEU A 179 3.57 -13.93 -5.17
C LEU A 179 4.22 -13.72 -6.56
N HIS A 180 5.27 -14.49 -6.87
CA HIS A 180 6.00 -14.39 -8.13
C HIS A 180 5.17 -14.79 -9.37
N LEU A 181 4.15 -15.63 -9.20
CA LEU A 181 3.22 -16.02 -10.26
C LEU A 181 2.04 -15.05 -10.36
N ARG A 182 1.41 -14.69 -9.23
CA ARG A 182 0.21 -13.84 -9.24
C ARG A 182 0.50 -12.35 -9.45
N LYS A 183 1.72 -11.88 -9.16
CA LYS A 183 2.19 -10.49 -9.39
C LYS A 183 1.31 -9.38 -8.78
N CYS A 184 0.55 -9.70 -7.74
CA CYS A 184 -0.25 -8.76 -6.96
C CYS A 184 -0.20 -9.16 -5.48
N ARG A 185 -0.56 -8.22 -4.60
CA ARG A 185 -0.65 -8.45 -3.15
C ARG A 185 -2.04 -8.17 -2.62
N PHE A 186 -2.47 -8.94 -1.63
CA PHE A 186 -3.67 -8.65 -0.86
C PHE A 186 -3.36 -7.67 0.27
N TYR A 187 -4.38 -6.99 0.78
CA TYR A 187 -4.24 -5.96 1.82
C TYR A 187 -3.59 -6.49 3.11
N TYR A 188 -3.76 -7.78 3.43
CA TYR A 188 -3.17 -8.42 4.61
C TYR A 188 -1.71 -8.88 4.40
N GLU A 189 -1.13 -8.70 3.22
CA GLU A 189 0.24 -9.15 2.89
C GLU A 189 1.26 -8.03 3.05
N THR A 190 1.32 -7.51 4.29
CA THR A 190 2.12 -6.35 4.68
C THR A 190 3.61 -6.53 4.39
N THR A 191 4.25 -5.49 3.85
CA THR A 191 5.70 -5.44 3.58
C THR A 191 6.46 -4.54 4.53
N SER A 192 5.79 -3.58 5.16
CA SER A 192 6.37 -2.60 6.07
C SER A 192 6.04 -2.93 7.53
N LYS A 193 6.93 -2.58 8.46
CA LYS A 193 6.64 -2.59 9.90
C LYS A 193 5.82 -1.38 10.35
N ARG A 194 5.84 -0.29 9.57
CA ARG A 194 5.17 0.98 9.86
C ARG A 194 3.67 0.90 9.65
N TYR A 195 3.27 0.20 8.59
CA TYR A 195 1.88 0.08 8.14
C TYR A 195 1.38 -1.36 8.24
N SER A 196 0.27 -1.54 8.94
CA SER A 196 -0.38 -2.84 9.20
C SER A 196 -1.19 -3.38 8.01
N ILE A 197 -1.28 -2.61 6.93
CA ILE A 197 -2.04 -2.96 5.73
C ILE A 197 -1.19 -2.65 4.51
N TYR A 198 -1.20 -3.59 3.57
CA TYR A 198 -0.61 -3.38 2.26
C TYR A 198 -1.56 -2.60 1.36
N SER A 199 -1.04 -1.55 0.75
CA SER A 199 -1.59 -0.93 -0.44
C SER A 199 -0.43 -0.56 -1.36
N TYR A 200 -0.71 -0.35 -2.63
CA TYR A 200 0.33 0.02 -3.58
C TYR A 200 0.96 1.36 -3.19
N ASN A 201 0.15 2.36 -2.82
CA ASN A 201 0.68 3.66 -2.42
C ASN A 201 1.43 3.59 -1.09
N ARG A 202 0.99 2.79 -0.12
CA ARG A 202 1.74 2.59 1.14
C ARG A 202 3.12 1.96 0.91
N CYS A 203 3.23 1.04 -0.04
CA CYS A 203 4.53 0.48 -0.41
C CYS A 203 5.48 1.56 -0.98
N LEU A 204 4.96 2.46 -1.82
CA LEU A 204 5.75 3.58 -2.35
C LEU A 204 6.09 4.61 -1.28
N LEU A 205 5.15 4.88 -0.38
CA LEU A 205 5.36 5.75 0.77
C LEU A 205 6.51 5.23 1.63
N GLU A 206 6.52 3.94 1.95
CA GLU A 206 7.62 3.30 2.67
C GLU A 206 8.95 3.42 1.90
N CYS A 207 8.93 3.25 0.58
CA CYS A 207 10.12 3.43 -0.26
C CYS A 207 10.64 4.88 -0.19
N ARG A 208 9.75 5.89 -0.21
CA ARG A 208 10.09 7.30 -0.07
C ARG A 208 10.68 7.59 1.31
N ILE A 209 10.06 7.09 2.37
CA ILE A 209 10.53 7.27 3.75
C ILE A 209 11.94 6.69 3.92
N ASN A 210 12.18 5.49 3.38
CA ASN A 210 13.50 4.87 3.41
C ASN A 210 14.55 5.68 2.63
N MET A 211 14.19 6.20 1.46
CA MET A 211 15.05 7.09 0.68
C MET A 211 15.38 8.37 1.46
N ILE A 212 14.39 9.01 2.09
CA ILE A 212 14.59 10.21 2.92
C ILE A 212 15.50 9.89 4.11
N LEU A 213 15.26 8.79 4.81
CA LEU A 213 16.08 8.38 5.95
C LEU A 213 17.54 8.14 5.55
N LYS A 214 17.80 7.62 4.35
CA LYS A 214 19.16 7.40 3.82
C LYS A 214 19.85 8.70 3.41
N LEU A 215 19.12 9.62 2.77
CA LEU A 215 19.67 10.89 2.28
C LEU A 215 19.86 11.91 3.41
N CYS A 216 18.90 12.02 4.33
CA CYS A 216 18.84 13.07 5.35
C CYS A 216 19.05 12.57 6.79
N GLY A 217 19.05 11.25 7.03
CA GLY A 217 19.27 10.67 8.35
C GLY A 217 18.13 10.86 9.36
N CYS A 218 16.97 11.37 8.91
CA CYS A 218 15.75 11.55 9.69
C CYS A 218 14.53 11.38 8.80
N ILE A 219 13.34 11.29 9.40
CA ILE A 219 12.07 11.27 8.67
C ILE A 219 11.25 12.54 9.01
N PRO A 220 10.54 13.14 8.04
CA PRO A 220 9.61 14.22 8.33
C PRO A 220 8.53 13.83 9.32
N HIS A 221 8.06 14.81 10.10
CA HIS A 221 7.04 14.58 11.13
C HIS A 221 5.68 14.14 10.58
N PHE A 222 5.39 14.40 9.31
CA PHE A 222 4.16 13.94 8.65
C PHE A 222 4.18 12.44 8.27
N TYR A 223 5.23 11.70 8.62
CA TYR A 223 5.26 10.24 8.53
C TYR A 223 5.28 9.60 9.93
N LYS A 224 4.49 8.54 10.09
CA LYS A 224 4.46 7.74 11.34
C LYS A 224 5.84 7.17 11.64
N PRO A 225 6.53 7.49 12.74
CA PRO A 225 7.88 7.00 13.01
C PRO A 225 7.92 5.52 13.45
N LEU A 226 9.04 4.86 13.20
CA LEU A 226 9.42 3.60 13.87
C LEU A 226 10.33 3.91 15.08
N ASP A 227 10.40 3.00 16.06
CA ASP A 227 11.19 3.21 17.29
C ASP A 227 12.67 3.51 17.04
N SER A 228 13.23 3.06 15.92
CA SER A 228 14.64 3.27 15.54
C SER A 228 14.88 4.56 14.77
N GLU A 229 13.85 5.33 14.46
CA GLU A 229 13.93 6.47 13.55
C GLU A 229 13.74 7.78 14.30
N ARG A 230 14.54 8.79 13.93
CA ARG A 230 14.38 10.15 14.46
C ARG A 230 13.53 11.00 13.53
N ILE A 231 12.71 11.86 14.12
CA ILE A 231 11.97 12.88 13.38
C ILE A 231 12.89 14.07 13.07
N CYS A 232 12.82 14.59 11.84
CA CYS A 232 13.56 15.78 11.42
C CYS A 232 13.09 17.00 12.19
N SER A 233 14.03 17.81 12.68
CA SER A 233 13.74 19.19 13.08
C SER A 233 13.35 20.03 11.87
N LEU A 234 12.70 21.19 12.09
CA LEU A 234 12.31 22.07 10.98
C LEU A 234 13.51 22.50 10.12
N ALA A 235 14.68 22.74 10.72
CA ALA A 235 15.90 23.08 9.99
C ALA A 235 16.39 21.92 9.10
N GLU A 236 16.23 20.67 9.55
CA GLU A 236 16.66 19.49 8.79
C GLU A 236 15.71 19.14 7.62
N LEU A 237 14.50 19.71 7.60
CA LEU A 237 13.61 19.60 6.44
C LEU A 237 14.20 20.25 5.18
N GLU A 238 15.19 21.15 5.32
CA GLU A 238 15.93 21.71 4.18
C GLU A 238 16.61 20.63 3.33
N CYS A 239 17.11 19.55 3.95
CA CYS A 239 17.66 18.40 3.19
C CYS A 239 16.58 17.69 2.37
N VAL A 240 15.38 17.52 2.95
CA VAL A 240 14.25 16.89 2.26
C VAL A 240 13.80 17.78 1.09
N PHE A 241 13.88 19.09 1.25
CA PHE A 241 13.63 20.06 0.19
C PHE A 241 14.70 19.98 -0.93
N GLU A 242 15.99 19.90 -0.59
CA GLU A 242 17.09 19.74 -1.56
C GLU A 242 16.86 18.53 -2.48
N TYR A 243 16.49 17.37 -1.90
CA TYR A 243 16.26 16.13 -2.65
C TYR A 243 14.80 15.88 -3.05
N LYS A 244 13.89 16.86 -2.88
CA LYS A 244 12.44 16.70 -3.08
C LYS A 244 12.08 16.06 -4.42
N ARG A 245 12.75 16.49 -5.50
CA ARG A 245 12.50 15.97 -6.85
C ARG A 245 12.86 14.50 -7.01
N GLU A 246 13.96 14.07 -6.40
CA GLU A 246 14.44 12.69 -6.44
C GLU A 246 13.55 11.78 -5.57
N ILE A 247 13.15 12.27 -4.39
CA ILE A 247 12.22 11.61 -3.46
C ILE A 247 10.86 11.39 -4.13
N LEU A 248 10.26 12.43 -4.73
CA LEU A 248 8.95 12.32 -5.37
C LEU A 248 8.95 11.34 -6.54
N LYS A 249 10.03 11.32 -7.33
CA LYS A 249 10.21 10.41 -8.47
C LYS A 249 10.69 9.02 -8.07
N LEU A 250 11.11 8.82 -6.82
CA LEU A 250 11.78 7.60 -6.35
C LEU A 250 12.94 7.21 -7.28
N SER A 251 13.75 8.21 -7.63
CA SER A 251 14.83 8.06 -8.62
C SER A 251 15.95 9.01 -8.27
N ALA A 252 17.03 8.45 -7.71
CA ALA A 252 18.22 9.21 -7.38
C ALA A 252 19.08 9.51 -8.61
N SER A 253 19.69 10.70 -8.62
CA SER A 253 20.64 11.11 -9.64
C SER A 253 22.00 10.42 -9.47
N ASN A 254 22.80 10.35 -10.54
CA ASN A 254 24.16 9.78 -10.44
C ASN A 254 25.02 10.55 -9.42
N ASP A 255 24.89 11.88 -9.39
CA ASP A 255 25.64 12.75 -8.48
C ASP A 255 25.27 12.45 -7.01
N THR A 256 23.96 12.27 -6.73
CA THR A 256 23.47 11.86 -5.41
C THR A 256 24.02 10.49 -5.03
N MET A 257 24.06 9.55 -5.98
CA MET A 257 24.64 8.22 -5.76
C MET A 257 26.14 8.27 -5.45
N GLU A 258 26.89 9.16 -6.09
CA GLU A 258 28.32 9.36 -5.80
C GLU A 258 28.52 9.97 -4.40
N LYS A 259 27.67 10.92 -4.02
CA LYS A 259 27.73 11.60 -2.71
C LYS A 259 27.41 10.66 -1.54
N PHE A 260 26.41 9.80 -1.67
CA PHE A 260 25.92 8.92 -0.58
C PHE A 260 26.46 7.49 -0.65
N GLY A 261 27.31 7.21 -1.65
CA GLY A 261 27.78 5.86 -1.95
C GLY A 261 26.71 5.08 -2.71
N ASN A 262 27.13 4.34 -3.74
CA ASN A 262 26.28 3.52 -4.58
C ASN A 262 25.72 2.32 -3.79
N THR A 263 24.77 2.60 -2.91
CA THR A 263 24.13 1.64 -2.03
C THR A 263 22.87 1.10 -2.71
N ASN A 264 22.60 -0.20 -2.53
CA ASN A 264 21.38 -0.83 -3.03
C ASN A 264 20.11 -0.33 -2.33
N ASP A 265 20.25 0.53 -1.32
CA ASP A 265 19.15 1.04 -0.50
C ASP A 265 18.51 2.31 -1.08
N ILE A 266 19.17 3.00 -2.03
CA ILE A 266 18.63 4.18 -2.70
C ILE A 266 18.11 3.77 -4.08
N PRO A 267 16.81 3.92 -4.38
CA PRO A 267 16.26 3.49 -5.65
C PRO A 267 16.72 4.38 -6.81
N ARG A 268 17.21 3.77 -7.89
CA ARG A 268 17.49 4.47 -9.16
C ARG A 268 16.23 4.72 -9.96
N SER A 269 15.22 3.88 -9.74
CA SER A 269 13.90 3.97 -10.35
C SER A 269 12.84 3.48 -9.37
N PHE A 270 11.64 4.06 -9.46
CA PHE A 270 10.45 3.61 -8.75
C PHE A 270 10.24 2.08 -8.79
N ARG A 271 10.65 1.39 -9.87
CA ARG A 271 10.51 -0.06 -10.01
C ARG A 271 11.37 -0.87 -9.04
N GLU A 272 12.50 -0.31 -8.59
CA GLU A 272 13.40 -0.96 -7.63
C GLU A 272 12.78 -1.03 -6.22
N CYS A 273 11.73 -0.24 -5.94
CA CYS A 273 10.96 -0.36 -4.70
C CYS A 273 10.23 -1.71 -4.56
N GLY A 274 10.10 -2.50 -5.65
CA GLY A 274 9.51 -3.84 -5.58
C GLY A 274 8.00 -3.88 -5.25
N CYS A 275 7.31 -2.75 -5.40
CA CYS A 275 5.89 -2.63 -5.11
C CYS A 275 5.04 -3.30 -6.20
N LEU A 276 4.11 -4.16 -5.76
CA LEU A 276 3.17 -4.86 -6.63
C LEU A 276 1.78 -4.23 -6.53
N GLY A 277 1.01 -4.27 -7.61
CA GLY A 277 -0.38 -3.78 -7.57
C GLY A 277 -1.23 -4.57 -6.57
N ASN A 278 -2.33 -3.97 -6.14
CA ASN A 278 -3.29 -4.64 -5.27
C ASN A 278 -4.02 -5.74 -6.06
N CYS A 279 -4.25 -6.90 -5.44
CA CYS A 279 -5.03 -7.97 -6.06
C CYS A 279 -6.51 -7.58 -6.19
N GLU A 280 -7.01 -6.78 -5.26
CA GLU A 280 -8.36 -6.25 -5.20
C GLU A 280 -8.27 -4.74 -5.01
N GLU A 281 -8.96 -3.98 -5.85
CA GLU A 281 -8.95 -2.52 -5.78
C GLU A 281 -10.20 -1.94 -6.42
N ASP A 282 -10.62 -0.78 -5.92
CA ASP A 282 -11.61 0.07 -6.58
C ASP A 282 -10.94 1.39 -6.92
N VAL A 283 -10.83 1.68 -8.22
CA VAL A 283 -10.21 2.89 -8.74
C VAL A 283 -11.30 3.90 -9.03
N PHE A 284 -11.18 5.08 -8.41
CA PHE A 284 -12.10 6.20 -8.56
C PHE A 284 -11.48 7.21 -9.51
N THR A 285 -12.20 7.56 -10.57
CA THR A 285 -11.76 8.54 -11.58
C THR A 285 -12.78 9.67 -11.66
N ASN A 286 -12.29 10.90 -11.77
CA ASN A 286 -13.15 12.06 -11.97
C ASN A 286 -13.73 12.00 -13.40
N ASP A 287 -15.04 12.18 -13.52
CA ASP A 287 -15.77 12.07 -14.80
C ASP A 287 -16.11 13.46 -15.35
N HIS A 288 -16.95 14.20 -14.63
CA HIS A 288 -17.33 15.56 -15.00
C HIS A 288 -17.23 16.51 -13.81
N GLU A 289 -16.91 17.76 -14.12
CA GLU A 289 -16.78 18.86 -13.16
C GLU A 289 -17.74 19.96 -13.57
N THR A 290 -18.57 20.40 -12.63
CA THR A 290 -19.47 21.54 -12.80
C THR A 290 -19.14 22.54 -11.72
N PHE A 291 -18.67 23.70 -12.13
CA PHE A 291 -18.44 24.83 -11.25
C PHE A 291 -19.47 25.93 -11.56
N LEU A 292 -20.19 26.36 -10.53
CA LEU A 292 -21.08 27.51 -10.60
C LEU A 292 -20.61 28.55 -9.58
N PRO A 293 -20.07 29.71 -10.03
CA PRO A 293 -19.71 30.78 -9.10
C PRO A 293 -20.97 31.23 -8.36
N GLN A 294 -20.87 31.36 -7.05
CA GLN A 294 -21.99 31.75 -6.20
C GLN A 294 -21.47 32.72 -5.14
N GLU A 295 -22.03 33.93 -5.14
CA GLU A 295 -21.76 34.92 -4.10
C GLU A 295 -22.33 34.39 -2.78
N THR A 296 -21.54 34.40 -1.70
CA THR A 296 -21.90 34.21 -0.27
C THR A 296 -21.71 32.83 0.37
N MET A 297 -21.55 31.73 -0.38
CA MET A 297 -21.35 30.41 0.24
C MET A 297 -20.48 29.47 -0.59
N ASN A 298 -19.54 28.84 0.11
CA ASN A 298 -18.71 27.76 -0.42
C ASN A 298 -19.43 26.42 -0.25
N ARG A 299 -19.83 25.81 -1.36
CA ARG A 299 -20.54 24.52 -1.36
C ARG A 299 -19.82 23.52 -2.22
N LEU A 300 -19.28 22.48 -1.59
CA LEU A 300 -18.71 21.32 -2.26
C LEU A 300 -19.77 20.21 -2.29
N SER A 301 -20.09 19.70 -3.46
CA SER A 301 -20.97 18.57 -3.69
C SER A 301 -20.22 17.48 -4.44
N VAL A 302 -20.25 16.27 -3.91
CA VAL A 302 -19.64 15.08 -4.51
C VAL A 302 -20.75 14.10 -4.80
N SER A 303 -20.88 13.68 -6.06
CA SER A 303 -21.88 12.69 -6.47
C SER A 303 -21.24 11.54 -7.24
N VAL A 304 -21.92 10.39 -7.24
CA VAL A 304 -21.50 9.25 -8.05
C VAL A 304 -22.14 9.40 -9.43
N SER A 305 -21.34 9.65 -10.48
CA SER A 305 -21.88 9.86 -11.83
C SER A 305 -22.19 8.56 -12.55
N ALA A 306 -21.35 7.54 -12.33
CA ALA A 306 -21.46 6.27 -13.03
C ALA A 306 -21.10 5.11 -12.10
N PHE A 307 -22.09 4.26 -11.84
CA PHE A 307 -21.89 2.99 -11.18
C PHE A 307 -21.19 2.01 -12.14
N PRO A 308 -20.26 1.18 -11.64
CA PRO A 308 -19.54 0.22 -12.47
C PRO A 308 -20.50 -0.82 -13.04
N LYS A 309 -20.71 -0.80 -14.35
CA LYS A 309 -21.50 -1.83 -15.08
C LYS A 309 -20.70 -3.10 -15.35
N VAL A 310 -19.38 -2.99 -15.34
CA VAL A 310 -18.43 -4.07 -15.59
C VAL A 310 -17.46 -4.15 -14.42
N ARG A 311 -17.04 -5.37 -14.08
CA ARG A 311 -16.03 -5.64 -13.06
C ARG A 311 -14.93 -6.50 -13.66
N VAL A 312 -13.69 -6.13 -13.42
CA VAL A 312 -12.53 -6.92 -13.82
C VAL A 312 -12.35 -8.04 -12.79
N LYS A 313 -12.32 -9.28 -13.23
CA LYS A 313 -12.07 -10.44 -12.37
C LYS A 313 -10.74 -11.08 -12.73
N ARG A 314 -9.84 -11.22 -11.77
CA ARG A 314 -8.59 -11.98 -11.90
C ARG A 314 -8.89 -13.45 -11.57
N GLU A 315 -8.61 -14.33 -12.52
CA GLU A 315 -8.82 -15.78 -12.38
C GLU A 315 -7.61 -16.56 -12.88
N ILE A 316 -7.47 -17.78 -12.37
CA ILE A 316 -6.45 -18.73 -12.84
C ILE A 316 -6.93 -19.30 -14.17
N ILE A 317 -6.17 -19.04 -15.25
CA ILE A 317 -6.52 -19.50 -16.60
C ILE A 317 -6.18 -20.99 -16.78
N PHE A 318 -5.08 -21.46 -16.19
CA PHE A 318 -4.62 -22.85 -16.27
C PHE A 318 -4.27 -23.37 -14.88
N SER A 319 -5.07 -24.30 -14.39
CA SER A 319 -4.74 -25.05 -13.19
C SER A 319 -3.84 -26.25 -13.54
N PHE A 320 -3.19 -26.84 -12.53
CA PHE A 320 -2.43 -28.08 -12.70
C PHE A 320 -3.32 -29.22 -13.25
N SER A 321 -4.60 -29.24 -12.85
CA SER A 321 -5.57 -30.21 -13.37
C SER A 321 -5.77 -30.06 -14.88
N ASP A 322 -5.86 -28.83 -15.38
CA ASP A 322 -6.03 -28.56 -16.82
C ASP A 322 -4.81 -29.00 -17.62
N PHE A 323 -3.62 -28.84 -17.03
CA PHE A 323 -2.38 -29.31 -17.65
C PHE A 323 -2.43 -30.82 -17.87
N PHE A 324 -2.74 -31.62 -16.85
CA PHE A 324 -2.84 -33.08 -16.96
C PHE A 324 -3.96 -33.54 -17.90
N LEU A 325 -5.12 -32.87 -17.86
CA LEU A 325 -6.24 -33.20 -18.74
C LEU A 325 -5.90 -32.94 -20.20
N ARG A 326 -5.27 -31.80 -20.51
CA ARG A 326 -4.89 -31.44 -21.88
C ARG A 326 -3.74 -32.30 -22.39
N SER A 327 -2.68 -32.47 -21.60
CA SER A 327 -1.55 -33.32 -22.01
C SER A 327 -1.96 -34.79 -22.13
N GLY A 328 -2.76 -35.29 -21.19
CA GLY A 328 -3.30 -36.64 -21.19
C GLY A 328 -4.24 -36.89 -22.38
N GLY A 329 -5.06 -35.90 -22.75
CA GLY A 329 -5.90 -35.97 -23.94
C GLY A 329 -5.08 -36.13 -25.23
N VAL A 330 -3.99 -35.36 -25.37
CA VAL A 330 -3.09 -35.47 -26.53
C VAL A 330 -2.38 -36.83 -26.55
N VAL A 331 -1.85 -37.30 -25.42
CA VAL A 331 -1.18 -38.60 -25.31
C VAL A 331 -2.14 -39.75 -25.63
N ASN A 332 -3.37 -39.70 -25.11
CA ASN A 332 -4.36 -40.73 -25.37
C ASN A 332 -4.81 -40.73 -26.85
N LEU A 333 -4.96 -39.56 -27.48
CA LEU A 333 -5.36 -39.49 -28.88
C LEU A 333 -4.25 -39.94 -29.85
N CYS A 334 -3.00 -39.55 -29.61
CA CYS A 334 -1.89 -39.84 -30.51
C CYS A 334 -1.25 -41.21 -30.28
N ILE A 335 -1.15 -41.65 -29.03
CA ILE A 335 -0.43 -42.89 -28.65
C ILE A 335 -1.42 -43.99 -28.24
N GLY A 336 -2.70 -43.65 -27.95
CA GLY A 336 -3.67 -44.63 -27.45
C GLY A 336 -3.38 -45.11 -26.03
N THR A 337 -2.51 -44.41 -25.31
CA THR A 337 -2.04 -44.83 -23.98
C THR A 337 -2.75 -44.03 -22.90
N SER A 338 -3.27 -44.75 -21.90
CA SER A 338 -3.88 -44.18 -20.70
C SER A 338 -2.98 -44.37 -19.46
N VAL A 339 -3.33 -43.69 -18.36
CA VAL A 339 -2.69 -43.89 -17.05
C VAL A 339 -2.76 -45.37 -16.61
N ILE A 340 -3.87 -46.05 -16.93
CA ILE A 340 -4.06 -47.48 -16.63
C ILE A 340 -3.05 -48.33 -17.41
N SER A 341 -2.87 -48.03 -18.70
CA SER A 341 -1.90 -48.73 -19.56
C SER A 341 -0.45 -48.53 -19.07
N ILE A 342 -0.11 -47.32 -18.60
CA ILE A 342 1.19 -47.03 -17.99
C ILE A 342 1.38 -47.82 -16.68
N MET A 343 0.35 -47.90 -15.83
CA MET A 343 0.39 -48.68 -14.60
C MET A 343 0.59 -50.18 -14.87
N GLU A 344 -0.07 -50.75 -15.88
CA GLU A 344 0.14 -52.14 -16.27
C GLU A 344 1.58 -52.39 -16.76
N LEU A 345 2.13 -51.48 -17.57
CA LEU A 345 3.51 -51.55 -18.05
C LEU A 345 4.51 -51.51 -16.89
N LEU A 346 4.29 -50.63 -15.91
CA LEU A 346 5.11 -50.56 -14.70
C LEU A 346 5.02 -51.85 -13.87
N LEU A 347 3.83 -52.43 -13.70
CA LEU A 347 3.65 -53.70 -12.97
C LEU A 347 4.36 -54.85 -13.67
N ILE A 348 4.30 -54.93 -15.00
CA ILE A 348 5.01 -55.94 -15.79
C ILE A 348 6.53 -55.75 -15.65
N ALA A 349 7.03 -54.51 -15.79
CA ALA A 349 8.45 -54.20 -15.62
C ALA A 349 8.94 -54.58 -14.21
N LEU A 350 8.17 -54.28 -13.17
CA LEU A 350 8.49 -54.63 -11.79
C LEU A 350 8.49 -56.16 -11.58
N ARG A 351 7.54 -56.89 -12.18
CA ARG A 351 7.53 -58.36 -12.15
C ARG A 351 8.76 -58.97 -12.83
N ILE A 352 9.15 -58.46 -13.99
CA ILE A 352 10.35 -58.90 -14.70
C ILE A 352 11.60 -58.64 -13.84
N LEU A 353 11.69 -57.46 -13.23
CA LEU A 353 12.81 -57.07 -12.37
C LEU A 353 12.90 -57.96 -11.13
N ILE A 354 11.77 -58.28 -10.49
CA ILE A 354 11.71 -59.25 -9.38
C ILE A 354 12.14 -60.66 -9.86
N TYR A 355 11.70 -61.09 -11.04
CA TYR A 355 12.06 -62.40 -11.59
C TYR A 355 13.56 -62.52 -11.85
N GLU A 356 14.19 -61.50 -12.44
CA GLU A 356 15.64 -61.42 -12.65
C GLU A 356 16.41 -61.43 -11.32
N ILE A 357 15.93 -60.68 -10.32
CA ILE A 357 16.51 -60.73 -8.97
C ILE A 357 16.40 -62.14 -8.37
N MET A 358 15.25 -62.81 -8.50
CA MET A 358 15.09 -64.19 -8.02
C MET A 358 16.00 -65.19 -8.75
N GLN A 359 16.20 -65.03 -10.06
CA GLN A 359 17.14 -65.83 -10.84
C GLN A 359 18.59 -65.63 -10.35
N MET A 360 18.99 -64.38 -10.10
CA MET A 360 20.29 -64.04 -9.52
C MET A 360 20.48 -64.65 -8.13
N VAL A 361 19.46 -64.57 -7.26
CA VAL A 361 19.49 -65.17 -5.91
C VAL A 361 19.59 -66.70 -5.98
N LYS A 362 18.85 -67.36 -6.88
CA LYS A 362 18.97 -68.82 -7.12
C LYS A 362 20.34 -69.20 -7.68
N GLY A 363 20.93 -68.37 -8.53
CA GLY A 363 22.29 -68.55 -9.07
C GLY A 363 23.38 -68.45 -8.00
N VAL A 364 23.23 -67.52 -7.05
CA VAL A 364 24.12 -67.37 -5.88
C VAL A 364 23.96 -68.55 -4.92
N TRP A 365 22.73 -69.01 -4.66
CA TRP A 365 22.47 -70.19 -3.82
C TRP A 365 23.06 -71.48 -4.41
N ARG A 366 22.97 -71.68 -5.73
CA ARG A 366 23.63 -72.80 -6.43
C ARG A 366 25.15 -72.77 -6.36
N ARG A 367 25.79 -71.59 -6.28
CA ARG A 367 27.25 -71.48 -6.05
C ARG A 367 27.64 -71.79 -4.60
N SER A 368 26.76 -71.54 -3.64
CA SER A 368 26.98 -71.88 -2.22
C SER A 368 26.89 -73.38 -1.92
N GLN A 369 26.12 -74.13 -2.72
CA GLN A 369 25.94 -75.60 -2.56
C GLN A 369 26.99 -76.47 -3.27
N LYS A 370 28.05 -75.93 -3.88
CA LYS A 370 29.14 -76.77 -4.40
C LYS A 370 29.89 -77.44 -3.23
N PRO A 371 29.93 -78.79 -3.14
CA PRO A 371 30.57 -79.48 -2.03
C PRO A 371 32.09 -79.24 -2.02
N ARG A 372 32.65 -79.04 -0.82
CA ARG A 372 34.10 -78.97 -0.58
C ARG A 372 34.75 -80.28 -1.07
N PRO A 373 35.92 -80.24 -1.74
CA PRO A 373 36.62 -81.45 -2.11
C PRO A 373 37.03 -82.23 -0.85
N THR A 374 36.60 -83.48 -0.76
CA THR A 374 37.01 -84.43 0.29
C THR A 374 38.47 -84.80 0.08
N CYS A 375 39.31 -84.40 1.04
CA CYS A 375 40.72 -84.75 1.10
C CYS A 375 40.86 -86.17 1.67
N ASN A 376 41.05 -87.18 0.82
CA ASN A 376 41.44 -88.52 1.26
C ASN A 376 42.93 -88.52 1.63
N LYS A 377 43.21 -88.45 2.94
CA LYS A 377 44.52 -88.78 3.51
C LYS A 377 44.71 -90.30 3.49
N LYS A 378 45.67 -90.79 2.70
CA LYS A 378 46.33 -92.08 2.93
C LYS A 378 47.17 -91.97 4.20
N ILE A 379 46.95 -92.85 5.17
CA ILE A 379 47.86 -93.12 6.28
C ILE A 379 48.13 -94.64 6.26
N ILE A 380 49.42 -94.96 6.40
CA ILE A 380 50.03 -96.30 6.46
C ILE A 380 49.58 -97.03 7.73
#